data_AF-A0A959DIK6-F1
#
_entry.id   AF-A0A959DIK6-F1
#
_cell.length_a   1.000
_cell.length_b   1.000
_cell.length_c   1.000
_cell.angle_alpha   90.00
_cell.angle_beta   90.00
_cell.angle_gamma   90.00
#
_symmetry.space_group_name_H-M   'P 1'
#
loop_
_entity.id
_entity.type
_entity.pdbx_description
1 polymer ?
#
loop_
_entity_poly.entity_id
_entity_poly.type
_entity_poly.pdbx_seq_one_letter_code
_entity_poly.pdbx_strand_id
1 'polypeptide(L)'
;MERRFYAYLRAERLTAVFLISWGLLSAAVAVWVYGHWGGELLQALLFAVVSLSLVQWWAGARRWLRARRLSKELHPIVEIAPPTFAALELPRLDKREQSAMRRRFIELALFSMGLCFVLAGGIRISGEFWLGTGIGLCIQMAILLIATLTSQWRDALYRNEIERERGP
;
A
#
# COMPACT_ATOMS: atom_id res chain seq x y z
N MET A 1 24.48 9.92 4.42
CA MET A 1 23.97 8.81 3.58
C MET A 1 23.51 7.58 4.36
N GLU A 2 24.39 6.81 5.01
CA GLU A 2 24.08 5.48 5.57
C GLU A 2 22.91 5.48 6.58
N ARG A 3 22.95 6.31 7.63
CA ARG A 3 21.86 6.43 8.61
C ARG A 3 20.50 6.71 7.97
N ARG A 4 20.47 7.52 6.90
CA ARG A 4 19.24 7.88 6.17
C ARG A 4 18.72 6.72 5.34
N PHE A 5 19.62 6.01 4.65
CA PHE A 5 19.28 4.78 3.95
C PHE A 5 18.67 3.72 4.89
N TYR A 6 19.22 3.57 6.09
CA TYR A 6 18.64 2.68 7.10
C TYR A 6 17.29 3.14 7.64
N ALA A 7 17.13 4.44 7.91
CA ALA A 7 15.85 5.00 8.32
C ALA A 7 14.78 4.76 7.23
N TYR A 8 15.14 4.97 5.96
CA TYR A 8 14.31 4.68 4.80
C TYR A 8 13.92 3.20 4.72
N LEU A 9 14.89 2.29 4.80
CA LEU A 9 14.66 0.84 4.78
C LEU A 9 13.77 0.37 5.93
N ARG A 10 14.00 0.91 7.15
CA ARG A 10 13.18 0.60 8.32
C ARG A 10 11.74 1.03 8.11
N ALA A 11 11.53 2.25 7.62
CA ALA A 11 10.19 2.75 7.32
C ALA A 11 9.51 1.94 6.20
N GLU A 12 10.25 1.52 5.16
CA GLU A 12 9.73 0.63 4.11
C GLU A 12 9.25 -0.71 4.67
N ARG A 13 10.06 -1.32 5.53
CA ARG A 13 9.71 -2.57 6.22
C ARG A 13 8.50 -2.40 7.13
N LEU A 14 8.40 -1.29 7.86
CA LEU A 14 7.27 -1.01 8.74
C LEU A 14 5.97 -0.87 7.94
N THR A 15 5.98 -0.13 6.82
CA THR A 15 4.80 -0.06 5.93
C THR A 15 4.42 -1.42 5.36
N ALA A 16 5.41 -2.26 5.02
CA ALA A 16 5.16 -3.61 4.52
C ALA A 16 4.51 -4.50 5.59
N VAL A 17 5.04 -4.49 6.83
CA VAL A 17 4.47 -5.22 7.97
C VAL A 17 3.06 -4.73 8.27
N PHE A 18 2.84 -3.41 8.28
CA PHE A 18 1.51 -2.84 8.49
C PHE A 18 0.49 -3.40 7.49
N LEU A 19 0.81 -3.43 6.18
CA LEU A 19 -0.09 -3.97 5.16
C LEU A 19 -0.35 -5.47 5.32
N ILE A 20 0.68 -6.25 5.68
CA ILE A 20 0.56 -7.69 5.93
C ILE A 20 -0.35 -7.94 7.14
N SER A 21 -0.04 -7.29 8.27
CA SER A 21 -0.77 -7.44 9.52
C SER A 21 -2.21 -6.96 9.39
N TRP A 22 -2.43 -5.80 8.77
CA TRP A 22 -3.76 -5.27 8.53
C TRP A 22 -4.58 -6.21 7.65
N GLY A 23 -4.04 -6.65 6.50
CA GLY A 23 -4.74 -7.57 5.60
C GLY A 23 -5.09 -8.91 6.27
N LEU A 24 -4.16 -9.50 7.03
CA LEU A 24 -4.46 -10.75 7.75
C LEU A 24 -5.51 -10.54 8.85
N LEU A 25 -5.39 -9.45 9.62
CA LEU A 25 -6.32 -9.14 10.70
C LEU A 25 -7.72 -8.87 10.17
N SER A 26 -7.87 -8.04 9.13
CA SER A 26 -9.17 -7.73 8.54
C SER A 26 -9.81 -8.94 7.88
N ALA A 27 -9.04 -9.82 7.24
CA ALA A 27 -9.56 -11.08 6.71
C ALA A 27 -10.04 -12.02 7.84
N ALA A 28 -9.25 -12.17 8.91
CA ALA A 28 -9.60 -13.02 10.04
C ALA A 28 -10.87 -12.53 10.76
N VAL A 29 -10.96 -11.22 11.02
CA VAL A 29 -12.15 -10.60 11.60
C VAL A 29 -13.35 -10.80 10.66
N ALA A 30 -13.17 -10.61 9.36
CA ALA A 30 -14.28 -10.77 8.42
C ALA A 30 -14.84 -12.19 8.37
N VAL A 31 -13.95 -13.21 8.37
CA VAL A 31 -14.36 -14.63 8.43
C VAL A 31 -15.05 -14.95 9.76
N TRP A 32 -14.56 -14.41 10.87
CA TRP A 32 -15.19 -14.61 12.18
C TRP A 32 -16.59 -13.99 12.24
N VAL A 33 -16.77 -12.76 11.75
CA VAL A 33 -18.08 -12.09 11.70
C VAL A 33 -19.04 -12.85 10.79
N TYR A 34 -18.57 -13.34 9.64
CA TYR A 34 -19.40 -14.11 8.70
C TYR A 34 -20.05 -15.35 9.36
N GLY A 35 -19.34 -16.02 10.28
CA GLY A 35 -19.85 -17.19 10.98
C GLY A 35 -20.87 -16.89 12.08
N HIS A 36 -20.96 -15.65 12.56
CA HIS A 36 -21.80 -15.29 13.71
C HIS A 36 -22.99 -14.39 13.32
N TRP A 37 -22.88 -13.61 12.24
CA TRP A 37 -23.86 -12.58 11.87
C TRP A 37 -24.31 -12.77 10.41
N GLY A 38 -25.61 -12.69 10.18
CA GLY A 38 -26.22 -12.82 8.85
C GLY A 38 -26.60 -11.47 8.22
N GLY A 39 -27.13 -11.51 7.00
CA GLY A 39 -27.64 -10.35 6.27
C GLY A 39 -26.87 -10.08 4.98
N GLU A 40 -27.60 -9.78 3.90
CA GLU A 40 -27.04 -9.59 2.56
C GLU A 40 -26.01 -8.45 2.53
N LEU A 41 -26.34 -7.31 3.16
CA LEU A 41 -25.42 -6.17 3.30
C LEU A 41 -24.09 -6.57 3.96
N LEU A 42 -24.18 -7.27 5.09
CA LEU A 42 -23.01 -7.64 5.86
C LEU A 42 -22.16 -8.64 5.08
N GLN A 43 -22.76 -9.67 4.49
CA GLN A 43 -22.04 -10.66 3.69
C GLN A 43 -21.31 -10.03 2.50
N ALA A 44 -21.94 -9.06 1.82
CA ALA A 44 -21.33 -8.34 0.72
C ALA A 44 -20.14 -7.46 1.15
N LEU A 45 -20.29 -6.77 2.30
CA LEU A 45 -19.19 -6.02 2.91
C LEU A 45 -18.01 -6.93 3.25
N LEU A 46 -18.28 -8.05 3.92
CA LEU A 46 -17.27 -9.02 4.33
C LEU A 46 -16.55 -9.61 3.12
N PHE A 47 -17.27 -9.92 2.04
CA PHE A 47 -16.68 -10.39 0.79
C PHE A 47 -15.70 -9.37 0.19
N ALA A 48 -16.10 -8.10 0.10
CA ALA A 48 -15.22 -7.03 -0.37
C ALA A 48 -14.00 -6.84 0.54
N VAL A 49 -14.21 -6.90 1.86
CA VAL A 49 -13.13 -6.81 2.86
C VAL A 49 -12.13 -7.92 2.69
N VAL A 50 -12.56 -9.19 2.64
CA VAL A 50 -11.65 -10.35 2.47
C VAL A 50 -10.88 -10.25 1.16
N SER A 51 -11.57 -9.92 0.06
CA SER A 51 -10.95 -9.80 -1.26
C SER A 51 -9.81 -8.76 -1.28
N LEU A 52 -10.05 -7.57 -0.74
CA LEU A 52 -9.02 -6.52 -0.68
C LEU A 52 -7.95 -6.79 0.38
N SER A 53 -8.29 -7.48 1.46
CA SER A 53 -7.35 -7.90 2.50
C SER A 53 -6.26 -8.82 1.93
N LEU A 54 -6.62 -9.74 1.04
CA LEU A 54 -5.67 -10.60 0.33
C LEU A 54 -4.74 -9.80 -0.59
N VAL A 55 -5.28 -8.78 -1.28
CA VAL A 55 -4.50 -7.87 -2.12
C VAL A 55 -3.50 -7.08 -1.27
N GLN A 56 -3.91 -6.57 -0.11
CA GLN A 56 -3.04 -5.84 0.82
C GLN A 56 -1.93 -6.73 1.39
N TRP A 57 -2.27 -7.95 1.81
CA TRP A 57 -1.31 -8.93 2.27
C TRP A 57 -0.24 -9.20 1.21
N TRP A 58 -0.66 -9.47 -0.03
CA TRP A 58 0.25 -9.71 -1.15
C TRP A 58 1.09 -8.48 -1.50
N ALA A 59 0.50 -7.28 -1.47
CA ALA A 59 1.23 -6.03 -1.70
C ALA A 59 2.30 -5.79 -0.62
N GLY A 60 1.96 -6.03 0.65
CA GLY A 60 2.88 -5.94 1.77
C GLY A 60 4.03 -6.95 1.66
N ALA A 61 3.74 -8.21 1.34
CA ALA A 61 4.74 -9.25 1.12
C ALA A 61 5.75 -8.88 0.02
N ARG A 62 5.26 -8.36 -1.13
CA ARG A 62 6.13 -7.89 -2.21
C ARG A 62 7.02 -6.72 -1.79
N ARG A 63 6.51 -5.77 -0.99
CA ARG A 63 7.31 -4.65 -0.43
C ARG A 63 8.39 -5.17 0.53
N TRP A 64 8.04 -6.13 1.40
CA TRP A 64 8.98 -6.73 2.34
C TRP A 64 10.14 -7.45 1.63
N LEU A 65 9.83 -8.32 0.66
CA LEU A 65 10.83 -9.04 -0.14
C LEU A 65 11.76 -8.08 -0.88
N ARG A 66 11.21 -7.00 -1.43
CA ARG A 66 12.01 -5.95 -2.09
C ARG A 66 12.94 -5.24 -1.11
N ALA A 67 12.44 -4.84 0.06
CA ALA A 67 13.27 -4.19 1.08
C ALA A 67 14.41 -5.11 1.57
N ARG A 68 14.18 -6.42 1.61
CA ARG A 68 15.20 -7.42 1.92
C ARG A 68 16.25 -7.52 0.81
N ARG A 69 15.84 -7.50 -0.46
CA ARG A 69 16.78 -7.50 -1.60
C ARG A 69 17.61 -6.23 -1.64
N LEU A 70 16.98 -5.07 -1.50
CA LEU A 70 17.65 -3.75 -1.49
C LEU A 70 18.72 -3.65 -0.40
N SER A 71 18.40 -4.18 0.78
CA SER A 71 19.34 -4.24 1.92
C SER A 71 20.56 -5.13 1.66
N LYS A 72 20.50 -6.09 0.73
CA LYS A 72 21.66 -6.92 0.37
C LYS A 72 22.50 -6.26 -0.73
N GLU A 73 21.85 -5.61 -1.69
CA GLU A 73 22.51 -5.04 -2.87
C GLU A 73 23.19 -3.70 -2.59
N LEU A 74 22.50 -2.77 -1.89
CA LEU A 74 23.02 -1.40 -1.71
C LEU A 74 23.70 -1.14 -0.37
N HIS A 75 23.45 -1.95 0.65
CA HIS A 75 24.10 -1.77 1.94
C HIS A 75 25.64 -1.79 1.86
N PRO A 76 26.31 -2.72 1.13
CA PRO A 76 27.78 -2.74 1.11
C PRO A 76 28.40 -1.52 0.40
N ILE A 77 27.66 -0.82 -0.45
CA ILE A 77 28.19 0.27 -1.28
C ILE A 77 27.83 1.66 -0.74
N VAL A 78 26.90 1.77 0.21
CA VAL A 78 26.43 3.08 0.73
C VAL A 78 27.53 3.83 1.49
N GLU A 79 28.45 3.12 2.14
CA GLU A 79 29.60 3.71 2.83
C GLU A 79 30.85 3.77 1.94
N ILE A 80 31.08 2.72 1.15
CA ILE A 80 32.33 2.54 0.40
C ILE A 80 32.37 3.43 -0.85
N ALA A 81 31.24 3.65 -1.52
CA ALA A 81 31.17 4.40 -2.77
C ALA A 81 29.88 5.24 -2.89
N PRO A 82 29.77 6.37 -2.16
CA PRO A 82 28.62 7.27 -2.21
C PRO A 82 28.17 7.73 -3.62
N PRO A 83 29.06 8.11 -4.56
CA PRO A 83 28.63 8.53 -5.89
C PRO A 83 28.06 7.35 -6.70
N THR A 84 28.64 6.15 -6.57
CA THR A 84 28.13 4.93 -7.20
C THR A 84 26.77 4.53 -6.63
N PHE A 85 26.58 4.67 -5.31
CA PHE A 85 25.30 4.48 -4.66
C PHE A 85 24.21 5.41 -5.23
N ALA A 86 24.48 6.71 -5.32
CA ALA A 86 23.52 7.68 -5.85
C ALA A 86 23.17 7.40 -7.32
N ALA A 87 24.16 7.00 -8.14
CA ALA A 87 23.96 6.64 -9.54
C ALA A 87 23.07 5.40 -9.73
N LEU A 88 23.07 4.46 -8.78
CA LEU A 88 22.21 3.27 -8.81
C LEU A 88 20.84 3.53 -8.18
N GLU A 89 20.78 4.33 -7.11
CA GLU A 89 19.58 4.51 -6.30
C GLU A 89 18.58 5.51 -6.94
N LEU A 90 19.05 6.60 -7.56
CA LEU A 90 18.16 7.61 -8.15
C LEU A 90 17.30 7.06 -9.31
N PRO A 91 17.86 6.35 -10.31
CA PRO A 91 17.05 5.76 -11.38
C PRO A 91 16.05 4.71 -10.86
N ARG A 92 16.39 4.03 -9.76
CA ARG A 92 15.50 3.08 -9.09
C ARG A 92 14.31 3.80 -8.44
N LEU A 93 14.56 4.94 -7.77
CA LEU A 93 13.52 5.76 -7.18
C LEU A 93 12.58 6.34 -8.26
N ASP A 94 13.10 6.79 -9.40
CA ASP A 94 12.28 7.30 -10.51
C ASP A 94 11.35 6.22 -11.09
N LYS A 95 11.87 5.00 -11.34
CA LYS A 95 11.02 3.86 -11.78
C LYS A 95 9.96 3.51 -10.74
N ARG A 96 10.30 3.63 -9.46
CA ARG A 96 9.39 3.35 -8.34
C ARG A 96 8.28 4.39 -8.27
N GLU A 97 8.61 5.66 -8.47
CA GLU A 97 7.66 6.77 -8.50
C GLU A 97 6.62 6.58 -9.61
N GLN A 98 7.06 6.30 -10.85
CA GLN A 98 6.15 6.02 -11.97
C GLN A 98 5.22 4.84 -11.67
N SER A 99 5.77 3.78 -11.08
CA SER A 99 4.98 2.61 -10.67
C SER A 99 4.01 2.94 -9.53
N ALA A 100 4.38 3.86 -8.64
CA ALA A 100 3.54 4.31 -7.53
C ALA A 100 2.39 5.19 -8.01
N MET A 101 2.64 6.09 -8.98
CA MET A 101 1.58 6.88 -9.61
C MET A 101 0.53 5.98 -10.25
N ARG A 102 0.95 4.96 -11.01
CA ARG A 102 0.03 3.99 -11.62
C ARG A 102 -0.83 3.26 -10.59
N ARG A 103 -0.22 2.78 -9.50
CA ARG A 103 -0.97 2.14 -8.40
C ARG A 103 -1.96 3.10 -7.76
N ARG A 104 -1.56 4.34 -7.50
CA ARG A 104 -2.44 5.37 -6.92
C ARG A 104 -3.66 5.62 -7.80
N PHE A 105 -3.51 5.69 -9.13
CA PHE A 105 -4.65 5.83 -10.04
C PHE A 105 -5.61 4.64 -9.96
N ILE A 106 -5.08 3.41 -9.91
CA ILE A 106 -5.90 2.20 -9.73
C ILE A 106 -6.62 2.25 -8.38
N GLU A 107 -5.91 2.64 -7.31
CA GLU A 107 -6.48 2.72 -5.98
C GLU A 107 -7.59 3.77 -5.88
N LEU A 108 -7.41 4.95 -6.49
CA LEU A 108 -8.43 5.98 -6.60
C LEU A 108 -9.63 5.53 -7.43
N ALA A 109 -9.39 4.85 -8.55
CA ALA A 109 -10.48 4.34 -9.40
C ALA A 109 -11.34 3.31 -8.63
N LEU A 110 -10.72 2.40 -7.89
CA LEU A 110 -11.43 1.42 -7.06
C LEU A 110 -12.16 2.09 -5.88
N PHE A 111 -11.58 3.11 -5.27
CA PHE A 111 -12.24 3.88 -4.22
C PHE A 111 -13.49 4.62 -4.76
N SER A 112 -13.36 5.28 -5.90
CA SER A 112 -14.49 5.95 -6.58
C SER A 112 -15.56 4.96 -7.01
N MET A 113 -15.18 3.77 -7.50
CA MET A 113 -16.12 2.69 -7.80
C MET A 113 -16.88 2.25 -6.54
N GLY A 114 -16.19 2.14 -5.40
CA GLY A 114 -16.83 1.91 -4.10
C GLY A 114 -17.86 2.97 -3.76
N LEU A 115 -17.55 4.26 -3.95
CA LEU A 115 -18.50 5.35 -3.75
C LEU A 115 -19.73 5.24 -4.65
N CYS A 116 -19.54 4.89 -5.93
CA CYS A 116 -20.65 4.65 -6.85
C CYS A 116 -21.56 3.51 -6.37
N PHE A 117 -20.99 2.42 -5.84
CA PHE A 117 -21.77 1.31 -5.29
C PHE A 117 -22.53 1.69 -4.02
N VAL A 118 -21.90 2.47 -3.13
CA VAL A 118 -22.58 3.02 -1.95
C VAL A 118 -23.76 3.89 -2.36
N LEU A 119 -23.57 4.78 -3.33
CA LEU A 119 -24.65 5.65 -3.83
C LEU A 119 -25.78 4.83 -4.47
N ALA A 120 -25.45 3.92 -5.39
CA ALA A 120 -26.44 3.09 -6.09
C ALA A 120 -27.24 2.17 -5.15
N GLY A 121 -26.58 1.58 -4.14
CA GLY A 121 -27.23 0.79 -3.11
C GLY A 121 -28.06 1.64 -2.13
N GLY A 122 -27.56 2.83 -1.76
CA GLY A 122 -28.24 3.74 -0.83
C GLY A 122 -29.54 4.32 -1.37
N ILE A 123 -29.63 4.58 -2.68
CA ILE A 123 -30.86 5.00 -3.36
C ILE A 123 -31.77 3.81 -3.73
N ARG A 124 -31.50 2.62 -3.20
CA ARG A 124 -32.24 1.35 -3.42
C ARG A 124 -32.39 0.92 -4.88
N ILE A 125 -31.57 1.44 -5.80
CA ILE A 125 -31.59 1.04 -7.21
C ILE A 125 -31.04 -0.38 -7.39
N SER A 126 -30.07 -0.77 -6.56
CA SER A 126 -29.33 -2.03 -6.77
C SER A 126 -29.38 -3.01 -5.58
N GLY A 127 -29.99 -2.62 -4.45
CA GLY A 127 -30.14 -3.51 -3.28
C GLY A 127 -28.98 -3.46 -2.27
N GLU A 128 -29.11 -4.24 -1.20
CA GLU A 128 -28.21 -4.25 -0.04
C GLU A 128 -26.80 -4.77 -0.36
N PHE A 129 -26.68 -5.71 -1.30
CA PHE A 129 -25.40 -6.26 -1.74
C PHE A 129 -24.42 -5.19 -2.26
N TRP A 130 -24.89 -4.28 -3.13
CA TRP A 130 -24.04 -3.23 -3.69
C TRP A 130 -23.63 -2.21 -2.63
N LEU A 131 -24.53 -1.87 -1.71
CA LEU A 131 -24.23 -1.00 -0.59
C LEU A 131 -23.10 -1.60 0.28
N GLY A 132 -23.24 -2.87 0.68
CA GLY A 132 -22.23 -3.56 1.47
C GLY A 132 -20.88 -3.64 0.77
N THR A 133 -20.88 -4.05 -0.51
CA THR A 133 -19.67 -4.12 -1.34
C THR A 133 -18.98 -2.76 -1.46
N GLY A 134 -19.76 -1.69 -1.70
CA GLY A 134 -19.27 -0.32 -1.80
C GLY A 134 -18.60 0.16 -0.52
N ILE A 135 -19.24 -0.08 0.63
CA ILE A 135 -18.68 0.27 1.95
C ILE A 135 -17.34 -0.47 2.17
N GLY A 136 -17.31 -1.78 1.92
CA GLY A 136 -16.10 -2.59 2.05
C GLY A 136 -14.95 -2.11 1.16
N LEU A 137 -15.26 -1.79 -0.11
CA LEU A 137 -14.31 -1.19 -1.06
C LEU A 137 -13.78 0.15 -0.53
N CYS A 138 -14.65 1.08 -0.13
CA CYS A 138 -14.24 2.40 0.35
C CYS A 138 -13.30 2.30 1.55
N ILE A 139 -13.65 1.50 2.57
CA ILE A 139 -12.85 1.35 3.79
C ILE A 139 -11.45 0.80 3.44
N GLN A 140 -11.39 -0.31 2.70
CA GLN A 140 -10.11 -0.96 2.43
C GLN A 140 -9.24 -0.16 1.45
N MET A 141 -9.85 0.50 0.47
CA MET A 141 -9.12 1.35 -0.47
C MET A 141 -8.63 2.63 0.18
N ALA A 142 -9.36 3.23 1.13
CA ALA A 142 -8.88 4.39 1.88
C ALA A 142 -7.60 4.06 2.66
N ILE A 143 -7.57 2.92 3.33
CA ILE A 143 -6.39 2.46 4.10
C ILE A 143 -5.21 2.22 3.17
N LEU A 144 -5.44 1.58 2.02
CA LEU A 144 -4.41 1.32 1.02
C LEU A 144 -3.86 2.63 0.42
N LEU A 145 -4.74 3.59 0.12
CA LEU A 145 -4.36 4.92 -0.38
C LEU A 145 -3.48 5.66 0.62
N ILE A 146 -3.82 5.64 1.91
CA ILE A 146 -2.99 6.25 2.97
C ILE A 146 -1.59 5.60 2.98
N ALA A 147 -1.50 4.26 2.90
CA ALA A 147 -0.24 3.55 2.86
C ALA A 147 0.58 3.81 1.58
N THR A 148 -0.08 4.13 0.46
CA THR A 148 0.56 4.51 -0.79
C THR A 148 1.06 5.96 -0.75
N LEU A 149 0.26 6.90 -0.26
CA LEU A 149 0.64 8.31 -0.14
C LEU A 149 1.80 8.52 0.84
N THR A 150 1.75 7.86 2.00
CA THR A 150 2.84 7.89 2.98
C THR A 150 4.15 7.33 2.41
N SER A 151 4.08 6.25 1.62
CA SER A 151 5.25 5.73 0.90
C SER A 151 5.78 6.72 -0.14
N GLN A 152 4.92 7.38 -0.92
CA GLN A 152 5.34 8.35 -1.94
C GLN A 152 6.03 9.54 -1.30
N TRP A 153 5.46 10.07 -0.22
CA TRP A 153 6.05 11.19 0.52
C TRP A 153 7.45 10.84 1.05
N ARG A 154 7.61 9.64 1.63
CA ARG A 154 8.91 9.15 2.08
C ARG A 154 9.92 9.01 0.93
N ASP A 155 9.49 8.46 -0.20
CA ASP A 155 10.35 8.29 -1.37
C ASP A 155 10.86 9.65 -1.89
N ALA A 156 9.99 10.66 -1.94
CA ALA A 156 10.36 12.02 -2.35
C ALA A 156 11.33 12.70 -1.39
N LEU A 157 11.11 12.55 -0.07
CA LEU A 157 12.01 13.10 0.94
C LEU A 157 13.41 12.48 0.82
N TYR A 158 13.47 11.16 0.68
CA TYR A 158 14.71 10.42 0.55
C TYR A 158 15.47 10.72 -0.75
N ARG A 159 14.76 10.93 -1.87
CA ARG A 159 15.35 11.37 -3.14
C ARG A 159 16.06 12.72 -2.99
N ASN A 160 15.38 13.71 -2.42
CA ASN A 160 15.92 15.04 -2.19
C ASN A 160 17.15 15.01 -1.27
N GLU A 161 17.18 14.09 -0.30
CA GLU A 161 18.35 13.90 0.57
C GLU A 161 19.56 13.34 -0.17
N ILE A 162 19.37 12.38 -1.08
CA ILE A 162 20.46 11.84 -1.93
C ILE A 162 20.99 12.93 -2.87
N GLU A 163 20.10 13.69 -3.51
CA GLU A 163 20.48 14.76 -4.45
C GLU A 163 21.30 15.86 -3.75
N ARG A 164 20.92 16.23 -2.52
CA ARG A 164 21.71 17.20 -1.71
C ARG A 164 23.10 16.69 -1.35
N GLU A 165 23.24 15.40 -1.04
CA GLU A 165 24.53 14.80 -0.66
C GLU A 165 25.44 14.52 -1.86
N ARG A 166 24.89 14.45 -3.08
CA ARG A 166 25.66 14.24 -4.31
C ARG A 166 26.53 15.45 -4.70
N GLY A 167 26.18 16.65 -4.24
CA GLY A 167 26.79 17.91 -4.70
C GLY A 167 26.46 18.23 -6.17
N PRO A 168 26.70 19.46 -6.64
CA PRO A 168 26.58 19.81 -8.05
C PRO A 168 27.52 19.00 -8.95
#